data_AF-A0A2G9NDP6-F1
#
_entry.id   AF-A0A2G9NDP6-F1
#
_cell.length_a   1.000
_cell.length_b   1.000
_cell.length_c   1.000
_cell.angle_alpha   90.00
_cell.angle_beta   90.00
_cell.angle_gamma   90.00
#
_symmetry.space_group_name_H-M   'P 1'
#
loop_
_entity.id
_entity.type
_entity.pdbx_description
1 polymer ?
#
loop_
_entity_poly.entity_id
_entity_poly.type
_entity_poly.pdbx_seq_one_letter_code
_entity_poly.pdbx_strand_id
1 'polypeptide(L)'
;MDRKIFILSDTDLIMRLILSDNSKKELFNNLKNNYEVKTLKELSKRMNIPYKTIRKWNSSRTTIPDKIISPGMNLEIIDIKGDNWGRSKGGKIGGKKSIILLKKKLLNTEFRESCMESWK
;
A
#
# COMPACT_ATOMS: atom_id res chain seq x y z
N MET A 1 -8.91 8.35 -33.78
CA MET A 1 -8.57 7.23 -32.87
C MET A 1 -9.07 7.58 -31.50
N ASP A 2 -10.28 7.15 -31.17
CA ASP A 2 -10.94 7.47 -29.91
C ASP A 2 -10.25 6.75 -28.75
N ARG A 3 -9.73 7.53 -27.79
CA ARG A 3 -9.23 7.00 -26.52
C ARG A 3 -10.45 6.67 -25.66
N LYS A 4 -10.81 5.38 -25.59
CA LYS A 4 -11.75 4.89 -24.57
C LYS A 4 -11.12 5.08 -23.19
N ILE A 5 -11.60 6.07 -22.46
CA ILE A 5 -11.31 6.24 -21.03
C ILE A 5 -12.18 5.24 -20.29
N PHE A 6 -11.58 4.15 -19.78
CA PHE A 6 -12.25 3.25 -18.86
C PHE A 6 -12.25 3.91 -17.48
N ILE A 7 -13.35 4.57 -17.13
CA ILE A 7 -13.62 4.97 -15.75
C ILE A 7 -14.03 3.67 -15.04
N LEU A 8 -13.08 3.05 -14.34
CA LEU A 8 -13.36 1.93 -13.45
C LEU A 8 -14.26 2.44 -12.32
N SER A 9 -15.50 1.97 -12.30
CA SER A 9 -16.51 2.29 -11.30
C SER A 9 -16.07 1.89 -9.89
N ASP A 10 -16.43 2.73 -8.93
CA ASP A 10 -16.09 2.61 -7.52
C ASP A 10 -16.59 1.29 -6.86
N THR A 11 -15.72 0.78 -5.97
CA THR A 11 -15.93 -0.23 -4.91
C THR A 11 -15.80 -1.72 -5.24
N ASP A 12 -14.75 -2.14 -5.97
CA ASP A 12 -14.06 -3.36 -5.53
C ASP A 12 -13.25 -2.98 -4.29
N LEU A 13 -13.70 -3.38 -3.11
CA LEU A 13 -12.95 -3.20 -1.87
C LEU A 13 -11.68 -4.06 -1.94
N ILE A 14 -10.64 -3.54 -2.58
CA ILE A 14 -9.35 -4.22 -2.67
C ILE A 14 -8.81 -4.37 -1.25
N MET A 15 -8.87 -5.59 -0.73
CA MET A 15 -8.27 -5.92 0.55
C MET A 15 -6.79 -6.21 0.35
N ARG A 16 -6.01 -5.94 1.40
CA ARG A 16 -4.62 -6.36 1.48
C ARG A 16 -4.42 -7.26 2.68
N LEU A 17 -3.77 -8.38 2.44
CA LEU A 17 -3.64 -9.48 3.38
C LEU A 17 -2.20 -9.55 3.88
N ILE A 18 -2.03 -9.83 5.17
CA ILE A 18 -0.76 -10.21 5.75
C ILE A 18 -0.82 -11.71 5.96
N LEU A 19 0.01 -12.45 5.25
CA LEU A 19 0.07 -13.91 5.31
C LEU A 19 1.18 -14.38 6.25
N SER A 20 1.05 -15.59 6.78
CA SER A 20 2.16 -16.27 7.45
C SER A 20 3.30 -16.60 6.49
N ASP A 21 4.49 -16.87 7.01
CA ASP A 21 5.66 -17.14 6.17
C ASP A 21 5.51 -18.44 5.37
N ASN A 22 4.78 -19.43 5.91
CA ASN A 22 4.47 -20.67 5.20
C ASN A 22 3.48 -20.42 4.05
N SER A 23 2.39 -19.70 4.33
CA SER A 23 1.40 -19.35 3.29
C SER A 23 1.97 -18.43 2.22
N LYS A 24 2.95 -17.58 2.52
CA LYS A 24 3.69 -16.83 1.50
C LYS A 24 4.47 -17.75 0.56
N LYS A 25 5.21 -18.72 1.11
CA LYS A 25 5.96 -19.68 0.29
C LYS A 25 5.01 -20.46 -0.62
N GLU A 26 3.89 -20.92 -0.06
CA GLU A 26 2.87 -21.65 -0.82
C GLU A 26 2.26 -20.79 -1.93
N LEU A 27 1.86 -19.55 -1.63
CA LEU A 27 1.36 -18.59 -2.60
C LEU A 27 2.36 -18.37 -3.75
N PHE A 28 3.62 -18.09 -3.43
CA PHE A 28 4.61 -17.81 -4.48
C PHE A 28 5.02 -19.05 -5.26
N ASN A 29 4.97 -20.25 -4.67
CA ASN A 29 5.16 -21.50 -5.40
C ASN A 29 4.00 -21.77 -6.35
N ASN A 30 2.76 -21.56 -5.89
CA ASN A 30 1.58 -21.70 -6.73
C ASN A 30 1.59 -20.69 -7.89
N LEU A 31 1.88 -19.42 -7.61
CA LEU A 31 2.05 -18.40 -8.66
C LEU A 31 3.13 -18.78 -9.67
N LYS A 32 4.27 -19.31 -9.22
CA LYS A 32 5.32 -19.80 -10.13
C LYS A 32 4.82 -20.92 -11.02
N ASN A 33 4.07 -21.87 -10.47
CA ASN A 33 3.50 -22.97 -11.23
C ASN A 33 2.46 -22.48 -12.24
N ASN A 34 1.54 -21.60 -11.84
CA ASN A 34 0.46 -21.08 -12.70
C ASN A 34 1.00 -20.26 -13.88
N TYR A 35 2.10 -19.55 -13.69
CA TYR A 35 2.75 -18.76 -14.75
C TYR A 35 3.88 -19.52 -15.46
N GLU A 36 4.12 -20.78 -15.10
CA GLU A 36 5.18 -21.64 -15.65
C GLU A 36 6.58 -21.01 -15.56
N VAL A 37 6.90 -20.41 -14.42
CA VAL A 37 8.17 -19.73 -14.17
C VAL A 37 8.92 -20.33 -12.99
N LYS A 38 10.26 -20.28 -13.03
CA LYS A 38 11.11 -20.84 -11.96
C LYS A 38 11.51 -19.77 -10.96
N THR A 39 11.72 -18.55 -11.44
CA THR A 39 12.28 -17.45 -10.65
C THR A 39 11.27 -16.34 -10.37
N LEU A 40 11.45 -15.63 -9.25
CA LEU A 40 10.64 -14.45 -8.94
C LEU A 40 10.85 -13.30 -9.95
N LYS A 41 12.00 -13.27 -10.63
CA LYS A 41 12.31 -12.27 -11.67
C LYS A 41 11.52 -12.55 -12.94
N GLU A 42 11.34 -13.81 -13.32
CA GLU A 42 10.45 -14.19 -14.42
C GLU A 42 8.98 -13.92 -14.06
N LEU A 43 8.56 -14.28 -12.84
CA LEU A 43 7.23 -13.97 -12.35
C LEU A 43 6.92 -12.47 -12.42
N SER A 44 7.91 -11.62 -12.09
CA SER A 44 7.76 -10.17 -12.19
C SER A 44 7.48 -9.68 -13.60
N LYS A 45 8.13 -10.29 -14.60
CA LYS A 45 7.89 -9.98 -16.02
C LYS A 45 6.51 -10.46 -16.46
N ARG A 46 6.11 -11.68 -16.08
CA ARG A 46 4.80 -12.27 -16.44
C ARG A 46 3.62 -11.52 -15.86
N MET A 47 3.71 -11.14 -14.58
CA MET A 47 2.63 -10.40 -13.90
C MET A 47 2.65 -8.89 -14.18
N ASN A 48 3.67 -8.38 -14.89
CA ASN A 48 3.94 -6.96 -15.06
C ASN A 48 3.98 -6.19 -13.72
N ILE A 49 4.61 -6.78 -12.71
CA ILE A 49 4.79 -6.18 -11.37
C ILE A 49 6.29 -5.98 -11.12
N PRO A 50 6.73 -4.84 -10.56
CA PRO A 50 8.14 -4.64 -10.26
C PRO A 50 8.72 -5.74 -9.37
N TYR A 51 9.90 -6.25 -9.74
CA TYR A 51 10.60 -7.31 -8.98
C TYR A 51 10.77 -6.95 -7.50
N LYS A 52 11.07 -5.68 -7.20
CA LYS A 52 11.20 -5.18 -5.82
C LYS A 52 9.92 -5.39 -5.00
N THR A 53 8.75 -5.24 -5.64
CA THR A 53 7.44 -5.44 -5.02
C THR A 53 7.21 -6.92 -4.73
N ILE A 54 7.41 -7.80 -5.72
CA ILE A 54 7.28 -9.26 -5.53
C ILE A 54 8.25 -9.76 -4.46
N ARG A 55 9.51 -9.33 -4.51
CA ARG A 55 10.52 -9.69 -3.51
C ARG A 55 10.07 -9.25 -2.12
N LYS A 56 9.54 -8.03 -1.98
CA LYS A 56 9.04 -7.51 -0.71
C LYS A 56 7.87 -8.35 -0.18
N TRP A 57 6.91 -8.69 -1.03
CA TRP A 57 5.80 -9.56 -0.64
C TRP A 57 6.28 -10.95 -0.17
N ASN A 58 7.26 -11.53 -0.84
CA ASN A 58 7.79 -12.84 -0.48
C ASN A 58 8.65 -12.82 0.81
N SER A 59 9.45 -11.78 1.04
CA SER A 59 10.47 -11.78 2.09
C SER A 59 10.12 -10.97 3.34
N SER A 60 9.00 -10.23 3.36
CA SER A 60 8.66 -9.35 4.47
C SER A 60 7.21 -9.53 4.94
N ARG A 61 6.89 -9.05 6.15
CA ARG A 61 5.52 -8.97 6.66
C ARG A 61 4.81 -7.76 6.07
N THR A 62 4.69 -7.74 4.75
CA THR A 62 4.00 -6.67 4.03
C THR A 62 2.67 -7.13 3.52
N THR A 63 1.80 -6.15 3.30
CA THR A 63 0.46 -6.37 2.83
C THR A 63 0.47 -6.72 1.33
N ILE A 64 -0.16 -7.84 1.01
CA ILE A 64 -0.28 -8.41 -0.33
C ILE A 64 -1.70 -8.15 -0.83
N PRO A 65 -1.91 -7.64 -2.06
CA PRO A 65 -3.25 -7.46 -2.59
C PRO A 65 -4.00 -8.80 -2.69
N ASP A 66 -5.22 -8.85 -2.20
CA ASP A 66 -6.15 -9.99 -2.32
C ASP A 66 -6.15 -10.58 -3.73
N LYS A 67 -6.32 -9.73 -4.75
CA LYS A 67 -6.45 -10.09 -6.17
C LYS A 67 -5.36 -10.99 -6.76
N ILE A 68 -4.23 -11.18 -6.08
CA ILE A 68 -3.16 -12.08 -6.56
C ILE A 68 -3.30 -13.50 -5.99
N ILE A 69 -4.10 -13.69 -4.96
CA ILE A 69 -4.36 -14.97 -4.34
C ILE A 69 -5.38 -15.69 -5.21
N SER A 70 -5.03 -16.92 -5.63
CA SER A 70 -5.93 -17.72 -6.46
C SER A 70 -7.09 -18.23 -5.60
N PRO A 71 -8.33 -18.23 -6.13
CA PRO A 71 -9.47 -18.76 -5.40
C PRO A 71 -9.24 -20.24 -5.08
N GLY A 72 -9.60 -20.66 -3.87
CA GLY A 72 -9.44 -22.04 -3.39
C GLY A 72 -8.11 -22.35 -2.69
N MET A 73 -7.19 -21.39 -2.58
CA MET A 73 -5.99 -21.57 -1.75
C MET A 73 -6.35 -21.43 -0.26
N ASN A 74 -5.97 -22.41 0.56
CA ASN A 74 -6.13 -22.33 2.02
C ASN A 74 -4.90 -21.67 2.64
N LEU A 75 -4.88 -20.33 2.63
CA LEU A 75 -3.78 -19.54 3.17
C LEU A 75 -4.10 -19.03 4.57
N GLU A 76 -3.13 -19.14 5.47
CA GLU A 76 -3.20 -18.58 6.81
C GLU A 76 -3.00 -17.05 6.74
N ILE A 77 -4.09 -16.33 7.01
CA ILE A 77 -4.13 -14.87 7.04
C ILE A 77 -3.94 -14.41 8.48
N ILE A 78 -2.85 -13.68 8.74
CA ILE A 78 -2.57 -13.06 10.05
C ILE A 78 -3.42 -11.81 10.26
N ASP A 79 -3.57 -11.00 9.21
CA ASP A 79 -4.23 -9.69 9.32
C ASP A 79 -4.80 -9.25 7.96
N ILE A 80 -5.87 -8.48 8.01
CA ILE A 80 -6.60 -7.96 6.85
C ILE A 80 -6.65 -6.43 6.96
N LYS A 81 -6.22 -5.74 5.90
CA LYS A 81 -6.19 -4.27 5.82
C LYS A 81 -6.94 -3.81 4.57
N GLY A 82 -7.73 -2.74 4.69
CA GLY A 82 -8.29 -2.07 3.50
C GLY A 82 -7.19 -1.40 2.67
N ASP A 83 -7.42 -1.19 1.37
CA ASP A 83 -6.41 -0.62 0.45
C ASP A 83 -5.85 0.73 0.93
N ASN A 84 -6.71 1.55 1.54
CA ASN A 84 -6.38 2.88 2.04
C ASN A 84 -5.64 2.89 3.38
N TRP A 85 -5.27 1.74 3.94
CA TRP A 85 -4.61 1.66 5.26
C TRP A 85 -3.35 2.52 5.36
N GLY A 86 -2.49 2.47 4.33
CA GLY A 86 -1.26 3.27 4.28
C GLY A 86 -1.55 4.77 4.31
N ARG A 87 -2.55 5.23 3.55
CA ARG A 87 -2.98 6.64 3.52
C ARG A 87 -3.63 7.06 4.84
N SER A 88 -4.45 6.20 5.44
CA SER A 88 -5.11 6.48 6.73
C SER A 88 -4.11 6.61 7.88
N LYS A 89 -3.12 5.70 7.96
CA LYS A 89 -2.05 5.77 8.96
C LYS A 89 -1.10 6.95 8.69
N GLY A 90 -0.68 7.12 7.44
CA GLY A 90 0.21 8.21 7.03
C GLY A 90 -0.40 9.58 7.27
N GLY A 91 -1.68 9.77 6.92
CA GLY A 91 -2.42 11.01 7.14
C GLY A 91 -2.59 11.36 8.61
N LYS A 92 -2.86 10.38 9.47
CA LYS A 92 -2.92 10.59 10.93
C LYS A 92 -1.56 11.01 11.51
N ILE A 93 -0.47 10.36 11.08
CA ILE A 93 0.88 10.69 11.56
C ILE A 93 1.33 12.05 11.02
N GLY A 94 1.15 12.28 9.72
CA GLY A 94 1.48 13.54 9.06
C GLY A 94 0.70 14.71 9.65
N GLY A 95 -0.62 14.57 9.79
CA GLY A 95 -1.48 15.58 10.40
C GLY A 95 -1.06 15.94 11.83
N LYS A 96 -0.74 14.94 12.67
CA LYS A 96 -0.21 15.18 14.03
C LYS A 96 1.09 15.98 13.99
N LYS A 97 2.04 15.63 13.11
CA LYS A 97 3.30 16.38 12.95
C LYS A 97 3.04 17.82 12.50
N SER A 98 2.16 18.01 11.53
CA SER A 98 1.79 19.35 11.03
C SER A 98 1.15 20.21 12.12
N ILE A 99 0.25 19.66 12.94
CA ILE A 99 -0.35 20.37 14.08
C ILE A 99 0.70 20.78 15.11
N ILE A 100 1.63 19.88 15.45
CA ILE A 100 2.72 20.19 16.39
C ILE A 100 3.59 21.33 15.84
N LEU A 101 3.92 21.28 14.55
CA LEU A 101 4.72 22.31 13.89
C LEU A 101 3.99 23.66 13.83
N LEU A 102 2.68 23.64 13.57
CA LEU A 102 1.83 24.84 13.58
C LEU A 102 1.75 25.47 14.97
N LYS A 103 1.54 24.65 16.01
CA LYS A 103 1.55 25.12 17.41
C LYS A 103 2.88 25.76 17.80
N LYS A 104 4.00 25.17 17.38
CA LYS A 104 5.34 25.76 17.60
C LYS A 104 5.50 27.12 16.91
N LYS A 105 5.00 27.26 15.68
CA LYS A 105 5.03 28.56 14.97
C LYS A 105 4.14 29.62 15.64
N LEU A 106 2.94 29.25 16.09
CA LEU A 106 2.01 30.18 16.76
C LEU A 106 2.47 30.61 18.16
N LEU A 107 3.24 29.76 18.85
CA LEU A 107 3.85 30.07 20.15
C LEU A 107 5.15 30.88 20.02
N ASN A 108 5.71 31.02 18.82
CA ASN A 108 6.86 31.88 18.57
C ASN A 108 6.36 33.32 18.42
N THR A 109 6.74 34.20 19.35
CA THR A 109 6.21 35.56 19.52
C THR A 109 6.38 36.43 18.27
N GLU A 110 7.50 36.32 17.56
CA GLU A 110 7.79 37.07 16.32
C GLU A 110 6.82 36.75 15.17
N PHE A 111 6.36 35.50 15.06
CA PHE A 111 5.42 35.09 14.01
C PHE A 111 4.00 35.60 14.30
N ARG A 112 3.66 35.74 15.58
CA ARG A 112 2.35 36.18 16.04
C ARG A 112 2.13 37.67 15.80
N GLU A 113 3.18 38.48 15.96
CA GLU A 113 3.18 39.91 15.67
C GLU A 113 3.10 40.19 14.15
N SER A 114 3.90 39.47 13.34
CA SER A 114 3.88 39.57 11.87
C SER A 114 2.52 39.27 11.23
N CYS A 115 1.78 38.28 11.74
CA CYS A 115 0.42 37.97 11.25
C CYS A 115 -0.64 39.01 11.68
N MET A 116 -0.45 39.69 12.81
CA MET A 116 -1.39 40.72 13.28
C MET A 116 -1.21 42.04 12.54
N GLU A 117 -0.01 42.35 12.06
CA GLU A 117 0.27 43.55 11.25
C GLU A 117 -0.26 43.42 9.82
N SER A 118 -0.34 42.21 9.26
CA SER A 118 -0.84 41.97 7.90
C SER A 118 -2.38 41.94 7.78
N TRP A 119 -3.09 42.13 8.90
CA TRP A 119 -4.55 42.24 8.97
C TRP A 119 -5.06 43.67 9.25
N LYS A 120 -4.15 44.64 9.35
CA LYS A 120 -4.46 46.08 9.42
C LYS A 120 -4.34 46.70 8.03
#